data_AF-A0A1E5FAY6-F1
#
_entry.id   AF-A0A1E5FAY6-F1
#
_cell.length_a   1.000
_cell.length_b   1.000
_cell.length_c   1.000
_cell.angle_alpha   90.00
_cell.angle_beta   90.00
_cell.angle_gamma   90.00
#
_symmetry.space_group_name_H-M   'P 1'
#
loop_
_entity.id
_entity.type
_entity.pdbx_description
1 polymer ?
#
loop_
_entity_poly.entity_id
_entity_poly.type
_entity_poly.pdbx_seq_one_letter_code
_entity_poly.pdbx_strand_id
1 'polypeptide(L)'
;MKRFFVVWLAIVLSAVSYAQVAPISQWQCDMMKKNNVLSSGAPVGCERLSKVDFDFINFKGETQQGNMIVFDVVAPAVEQIFSELKQRNFPLHSARLMREFRGDDNASMDANNSSAFNARPITGGGGWSKHAYGVAIDINPVQNPFLEFDSNGKITVKPSQSATSYVNRTRFRARDEIERSGMAEDVVELFAHHGFMIWGGDWNSPIDTQHFEVGSRKFVNQLLSKSQPEAKVLFERYVQSYRQCYLKNKGEGAEKARAICAKKTVGTF
;
A
#
# COMPACT_ATOMS: atom_id res chain seq x y z
N MET A 1 62.02 -21.47 5.34
CA MET A 1 61.17 -20.45 4.69
C MET A 1 59.73 -20.66 5.17
N LYS A 2 59.24 -19.85 6.12
CA LYS A 2 57.84 -19.91 6.60
C LYS A 2 57.00 -18.96 5.75
N ARG A 3 56.03 -19.48 5.00
CA ARG A 3 55.07 -18.70 4.22
C ARG A 3 53.96 -18.20 5.15
N PHE A 4 53.85 -16.89 5.32
CA PHE A 4 52.70 -16.26 5.96
C PHE A 4 51.56 -16.16 4.95
N PHE A 5 50.43 -16.78 5.27
CA PHE A 5 49.16 -16.53 4.58
C PHE A 5 48.50 -15.30 5.23
N VAL A 6 48.39 -14.22 4.47
CA VAL A 6 47.57 -13.06 4.84
C VAL A 6 46.15 -13.36 4.39
N VAL A 7 45.27 -13.65 5.35
CA VAL A 7 43.82 -13.75 5.09
C VAL A 7 43.25 -12.34 5.08
N TRP A 8 42.80 -11.89 3.92
CA TRP A 8 42.03 -10.66 3.78
C TRP A 8 40.62 -10.90 4.31
N LEU A 9 40.30 -10.31 5.45
CA LEU A 9 38.95 -10.28 5.99
C LEU A 9 38.16 -9.22 5.21
N ALA A 10 37.33 -9.66 4.25
CA ALA A 10 36.40 -8.77 3.57
C ALA A 10 35.30 -8.35 4.56
N ILE A 11 35.35 -7.10 5.02
CA ILE A 11 34.26 -6.50 5.78
C ILE A 11 33.14 -6.22 4.80
N VAL A 12 32.11 -7.08 4.81
CA VAL A 12 30.85 -6.81 4.12
C VAL A 12 30.12 -5.75 4.95
N LEU A 13 30.22 -4.48 4.52
CA LEU A 13 29.33 -3.43 4.98
C LEU A 13 27.92 -3.77 4.48
N SER A 14 27.13 -4.44 5.31
CA SER A 14 25.69 -4.56 5.10
C SER A 14 25.11 -3.15 5.11
N ALA A 15 24.66 -2.69 3.95
CA ALA A 15 23.88 -1.45 3.85
C ALA A 15 22.67 -1.60 4.79
N VAL A 16 22.67 -0.82 5.86
CA VAL A 16 21.54 -0.76 6.79
C VAL A 16 20.33 -0.35 5.97
N SER A 17 19.33 -1.24 5.86
CA SER A 17 18.08 -0.93 5.19
C SER A 17 17.43 0.23 5.92
N TYR A 18 17.37 1.40 5.29
CA TYR A 18 16.68 2.56 5.85
C TYR A 18 15.19 2.37 5.67
N ALA A 19 14.56 1.75 6.66
CA ALA A 19 13.14 1.89 6.90
C ALA A 19 13.02 2.74 8.17
N GLN A 20 12.34 3.89 8.08
CA GLN A 20 12.23 4.81 9.20
C GLN A 20 10.82 5.38 9.28
N VAL A 21 10.16 5.12 10.40
CA VAL A 21 8.89 5.76 10.78
C VAL A 21 9.18 7.00 11.63
N ALA A 22 8.60 8.14 11.26
CA ALA A 22 8.72 9.38 12.02
C ALA A 22 7.39 10.14 12.10
N PRO A 23 7.09 10.84 13.21
CA PRO A 23 5.97 11.77 13.28
C PRO A 23 6.05 12.86 12.20
N ILE A 24 4.90 13.38 11.79
CA ILE A 24 4.83 14.51 10.87
C ILE A 24 5.32 15.79 11.59
N SER A 25 6.37 16.40 11.07
CA SER A 25 6.84 17.72 11.52
C SER A 25 5.85 18.84 11.17
N GLN A 26 5.93 19.96 11.88
CA GLN A 26 5.09 21.13 11.61
C GLN A 26 5.21 21.59 10.14
N TRP A 27 6.43 21.66 9.60
CA TRP A 27 6.65 22.04 8.20
C TRP A 27 5.99 21.05 7.23
N GLN A 28 6.08 19.74 7.47
CA GLN A 28 5.40 18.75 6.63
C GLN A 28 3.88 18.91 6.69
N CYS A 29 3.33 19.16 7.89
CA CYS A 29 1.90 19.42 8.07
C CYS A 29 1.43 20.64 7.28
N ASP A 30 2.16 21.75 7.36
CA ASP A 30 1.85 22.99 6.63
C ASP A 30 1.95 22.78 5.12
N MET A 31 2.94 22.00 4.66
CA MET A 31 3.07 21.64 3.26
C MET A 31 1.93 20.74 2.76
N MET A 32 1.42 19.82 3.57
CA MET A 32 0.25 19.02 3.20
C MET A 32 -1.00 19.91 3.04
N LYS A 33 -1.22 20.85 3.96
CA LYS A 33 -2.33 21.81 3.88
C LYS A 33 -2.21 22.70 2.64
N LYS A 34 -1.03 23.29 2.43
CA LYS A 34 -0.75 24.18 1.29
C LYS A 34 -0.93 23.51 -0.08
N ASN A 35 -0.70 22.20 -0.14
CA ASN A 35 -0.76 21.42 -1.39
C ASN A 35 -1.99 20.51 -1.44
N ASN A 36 -3.09 20.85 -0.74
CA ASN A 36 -4.37 20.15 -0.78
C ASN A 36 -4.36 18.65 -0.40
N VAL A 37 -3.27 18.16 0.21
CA VAL A 37 -3.16 16.77 0.69
C VAL A 37 -3.91 16.59 2.02
N LEU A 38 -3.94 17.64 2.84
CA LEU A 38 -4.70 17.68 4.09
C LEU A 38 -5.70 18.84 4.02
N SER A 39 -6.88 18.54 3.47
CA SER A 39 -7.98 19.50 3.32
C SER A 39 -8.70 19.77 4.66
N SER A 40 -9.42 20.90 4.72
CA SER A 40 -10.24 21.22 5.89
C SER A 40 -11.33 20.17 6.11
N GLY A 41 -11.56 19.78 7.37
CA GLY A 41 -12.52 18.73 7.73
C GLY A 41 -12.03 17.30 7.51
N ALA A 42 -10.76 17.11 7.13
CA ALA A 42 -10.15 15.79 7.05
C ALA A 42 -10.35 15.01 8.37
N PRO A 43 -10.61 13.70 8.31
CA PRO A 43 -10.96 12.91 9.49
C PRO A 43 -9.75 12.60 10.39
N VAL A 44 -8.53 12.88 9.93
CA VAL A 44 -7.27 12.61 10.65
C VAL A 44 -6.37 13.82 10.57
N GLY A 45 -5.91 14.31 11.73
CA GLY A 45 -4.95 15.40 11.84
C GLY A 45 -3.50 14.94 11.74
N CYS A 46 -2.57 15.89 11.54
CA CYS A 46 -1.14 15.62 11.40
C CYS A 46 -0.54 14.87 12.60
N GLU A 47 -1.06 15.11 13.80
CA GLU A 47 -0.64 14.48 15.06
C GLU A 47 -0.90 12.97 15.12
N ARG A 48 -1.82 12.48 14.27
CA ARG A 48 -2.13 11.06 14.10
C ARG A 48 -1.57 10.48 12.80
N LEU A 49 -0.75 11.23 12.08
CA LEU A 49 -0.06 10.76 10.88
C LEU A 49 1.42 10.52 11.17
N SER A 50 2.04 9.65 10.38
CA SER A 50 3.48 9.40 10.39
C SER A 50 3.99 9.25 8.97
N LYS A 51 5.20 9.73 8.73
CA LYS A 51 5.94 9.49 7.49
C LYS A 51 6.71 8.18 7.63
N VAL A 52 6.65 7.37 6.59
CA VAL A 52 7.42 6.14 6.43
C VAL A 52 8.35 6.34 5.25
N ASP A 53 9.65 6.30 5.51
CA ASP A 53 10.70 6.24 4.47
C ASP A 53 11.13 4.79 4.28
N PHE A 54 11.36 4.38 3.03
CA PHE A 54 11.80 3.04 2.69
C PHE A 54 12.57 3.01 1.36
N ASP A 55 13.39 1.99 1.18
CA ASP A 55 13.97 1.67 -0.12
C ASP A 55 13.04 0.70 -0.89
N PHE A 56 13.03 0.79 -2.21
CA PHE A 56 12.33 -0.16 -3.10
C PHE A 56 13.17 -0.49 -4.34
N ILE A 57 12.80 -1.55 -5.06
CA ILE A 57 13.41 -1.90 -6.35
C ILE A 57 12.54 -1.34 -7.46
N ASN A 58 13.11 -0.63 -8.43
CA ASN A 58 12.35 -0.13 -9.58
C ASN A 58 12.25 -1.19 -10.70
N PHE A 59 11.48 -0.90 -11.76
CA PHE A 59 11.34 -1.79 -12.92
C PHE A 59 12.64 -2.05 -13.70
N LYS A 60 13.73 -1.31 -13.42
CA LYS A 60 15.07 -1.57 -13.97
C LYS A 60 15.95 -2.42 -13.05
N GLY A 61 15.42 -2.85 -11.89
CA GLY A 61 16.17 -3.59 -10.89
C GLY A 61 17.05 -2.72 -9.98
N GLU A 62 16.92 -1.40 -10.04
CA GLU A 62 17.74 -0.46 -9.26
C GLU A 62 17.06 -0.16 -7.92
N THR A 63 17.85 -0.03 -6.85
CA THR A 63 17.33 0.46 -5.57
C THR A 63 17.04 1.95 -5.65
N GLN A 64 15.84 2.34 -5.23
CA GLN A 64 15.36 3.72 -5.16
C GLN A 64 14.81 4.00 -3.76
N GLN A 65 14.63 5.28 -3.43
CA GLN A 65 14.01 5.71 -2.17
C GLN A 65 12.57 6.15 -2.39
N GLY A 66 11.69 5.69 -1.52
CA GLY A 66 10.27 6.01 -1.48
C GLY A 66 9.83 6.56 -0.13
N ASN A 67 8.68 7.20 -0.13
CA ASN A 67 8.07 7.69 1.10
C ASN A 67 6.55 7.71 1.00
N MET A 68 5.91 7.45 2.15
CA MET A 68 4.47 7.52 2.32
C MET A 68 4.12 8.23 3.62
N ILE A 69 2.94 8.85 3.66
CA ILE A 69 2.33 9.32 4.90
C ILE A 69 1.12 8.44 5.16
N VAL A 70 1.00 7.94 6.39
CA VAL A 70 -0.04 6.99 6.81
C VAL A 70 -0.46 7.29 8.24
N PHE A 71 -1.53 6.64 8.68
CA PHE A 71 -1.98 6.68 10.07
C PHE A 71 -0.91 6.09 11.00
N ASP A 72 -0.65 6.77 12.10
CA ASP A 72 0.44 6.46 13.03
C ASP A 72 0.42 5.02 13.57
N VAL A 73 -0.77 4.44 13.73
CA VAL A 73 -0.99 3.06 14.17
C VAL A 73 -0.56 2.04 13.12
N VAL A 74 -0.74 2.32 11.83
CA VAL A 74 -0.42 1.37 10.75
C VAL A 74 0.99 1.57 10.19
N ALA A 75 1.66 2.68 10.52
CA ALA A 75 2.98 3.02 9.99
C ALA A 75 4.04 1.90 10.12
N PRO A 76 4.15 1.17 11.26
CA PRO A 76 5.07 0.04 11.35
C PRO A 76 4.72 -1.11 10.40
N ALA A 77 3.43 -1.38 10.17
CA ALA A 77 3.01 -2.43 9.24
C ALA A 77 3.35 -2.04 7.79
N VAL A 78 3.17 -0.76 7.44
CA VAL A 78 3.54 -0.22 6.13
C VAL A 78 5.05 -0.32 5.89
N GLU A 79 5.85 0.03 6.89
CA GLU A 79 7.31 -0.14 6.84
C GLU A 79 7.71 -1.60 6.52
N GLN A 80 7.09 -2.57 7.20
CA GLN A 80 7.35 -3.99 6.97
C GLN A 80 6.91 -4.45 5.58
N ILE A 81 5.74 -3.99 5.09
CA ILE A 81 5.28 -4.28 3.72
C ILE A 81 6.36 -3.85 2.71
N PHE A 82 6.82 -2.60 2.75
CA PHE A 82 7.78 -2.12 1.75
C PHE A 82 9.18 -2.73 1.91
N SER A 83 9.59 -3.07 3.13
CA SER A 83 10.81 -3.85 3.36
C SER A 83 10.72 -5.23 2.70
N GLU A 84 9.61 -5.95 2.88
CA GLU A 84 9.40 -7.25 2.25
C GLU A 84 9.25 -7.16 0.73
N LEU A 85 8.60 -6.12 0.20
CA LEU A 85 8.54 -5.87 -1.25
C LEU A 85 9.94 -5.72 -1.84
N LYS A 86 10.82 -4.94 -1.20
CA LYS A 86 12.23 -4.80 -1.60
C LYS A 86 12.95 -6.15 -1.57
N GLN A 87 12.79 -6.93 -0.49
CA GLN A 87 13.43 -8.26 -0.36
C GLN A 87 12.95 -9.25 -1.45
N ARG A 88 11.70 -9.12 -1.90
CA ARG A 88 11.13 -9.93 -2.99
C ARG A 88 11.48 -9.41 -4.38
N ASN A 89 12.25 -8.32 -4.50
CA ASN A 89 12.49 -7.59 -5.75
C ASN A 89 11.19 -7.23 -6.49
N PHE A 90 10.11 -6.97 -5.75
CA PHE A 90 8.86 -6.51 -6.35
C PHE A 90 9.05 -5.09 -6.89
N PRO A 91 8.88 -4.86 -8.20
CA PRO A 91 9.18 -3.56 -8.76
C PRO A 91 8.07 -2.55 -8.43
N LEU A 92 8.48 -1.37 -7.97
CA LEU A 92 7.62 -0.19 -7.91
C LEU A 92 8.11 0.86 -8.90
N HIS A 93 7.20 1.61 -9.52
CA HIS A 93 7.62 2.69 -10.42
C HIS A 93 8.09 3.92 -9.62
N SER A 94 7.27 4.40 -8.69
CA SER A 94 7.66 5.42 -7.72
C SER A 94 6.80 5.32 -6.45
N ALA A 95 7.28 5.91 -5.36
CA ALA A 95 6.51 6.17 -4.15
C ALA A 95 6.87 7.55 -3.60
N ARG A 96 6.17 8.57 -4.08
CA ARG A 96 6.38 10.00 -3.79
C ARG A 96 5.19 10.56 -3.05
N LEU A 97 5.42 11.55 -2.20
CA LEU A 97 4.36 12.18 -1.40
C LEU A 97 3.36 12.92 -2.29
N MET A 98 2.06 12.83 -1.93
CA MET A 98 0.97 13.48 -2.67
C MET A 98 1.09 15.00 -2.81
N ARG A 99 1.91 15.65 -1.97
CA ARG A 99 2.19 17.09 -2.08
C ARG A 99 2.88 17.45 -3.41
N GLU A 100 3.62 16.51 -4.00
CA GLU A 100 4.31 16.69 -5.28
C GLU A 100 3.33 16.73 -6.46
N PHE A 101 2.13 16.18 -6.24
CA PHE A 101 0.99 16.21 -7.17
C PHE A 101 -0.10 17.20 -6.73
N ARG A 102 0.18 18.05 -5.73
CA ARG A 102 -0.79 19.02 -5.17
C ARG A 102 -2.11 18.38 -4.72
N GLY A 103 -2.05 17.14 -4.22
CA GLY A 103 -3.22 16.36 -3.79
C GLY A 103 -4.05 15.79 -4.94
N ASP A 104 -3.64 16.01 -6.20
CA ASP A 104 -4.34 15.47 -7.37
C ASP A 104 -4.04 13.98 -7.54
N ASP A 105 -5.08 13.19 -7.32
CA ASP A 105 -5.07 11.73 -7.41
C ASP A 105 -4.82 11.23 -8.84
N ASN A 106 -5.43 11.87 -9.84
CA ASN A 106 -5.26 11.48 -11.23
C ASN A 106 -3.84 11.78 -11.70
N ALA A 107 -3.29 12.94 -11.33
CA ALA A 107 -1.90 13.28 -11.66
C ALA A 107 -0.88 12.30 -11.04
N SER A 108 -1.15 11.82 -9.81
CA SER A 108 -0.35 10.77 -9.16
C SER A 108 -0.46 9.43 -9.91
N MET A 109 -1.68 9.03 -10.27
CA MET A 109 -1.91 7.79 -11.03
C MET A 109 -1.27 7.81 -12.42
N ASP A 110 -1.41 8.91 -13.16
CA ASP A 110 -0.82 9.07 -14.49
C ASP A 110 0.72 9.02 -14.45
N ALA A 111 1.32 9.50 -13.35
CA ALA A 111 2.75 9.38 -13.07
C ALA A 111 3.17 7.98 -12.55
N ASN A 112 2.24 7.02 -12.50
CA ASN A 112 2.42 5.68 -11.97
C ASN A 112 2.99 5.67 -10.53
N ASN A 113 2.49 6.57 -9.69
CA ASN A 113 2.98 6.74 -8.34
C ASN A 113 2.19 5.88 -7.35
N SER A 114 2.90 5.06 -6.58
CA SER A 114 2.32 4.39 -5.41
C SER A 114 2.13 5.41 -4.29
N SER A 115 0.94 5.43 -3.69
CA SER A 115 0.54 6.49 -2.76
C SER A 115 -0.28 5.96 -1.58
N ALA A 116 -0.36 6.76 -0.51
CA ALA A 116 -1.17 6.45 0.67
C ALA A 116 -2.04 7.65 1.07
N PHE A 117 -1.68 8.43 2.09
CA PHE A 117 -2.52 9.51 2.59
C PHE A 117 -2.82 10.60 1.54
N ASN A 118 -4.13 10.84 1.32
CA ASN A 118 -4.66 11.97 0.58
C ASN A 118 -6.08 12.28 1.10
N ALA A 119 -6.28 13.44 1.74
CA ALA A 119 -7.57 13.83 2.30
C ALA A 119 -8.51 14.35 1.21
N ARG A 120 -9.14 13.42 0.49
CA ARG A 120 -10.11 13.66 -0.58
C ARG A 120 -11.41 12.88 -0.37
N PRO A 121 -12.54 13.34 -0.94
CA PRO A 121 -13.75 12.52 -1.01
C PRO A 121 -13.49 11.22 -1.80
N ILE A 122 -14.32 10.22 -1.55
CA ILE A 122 -14.38 9.02 -2.39
C ILE A 122 -14.82 9.40 -3.81
N THR A 123 -14.38 8.64 -4.81
CA THR A 123 -14.84 8.80 -6.20
C THR A 123 -16.36 8.68 -6.26
N GLY A 124 -17.03 9.62 -6.94
CA GLY A 124 -18.50 9.69 -6.97
C GLY A 124 -19.15 10.43 -5.78
N GLY A 125 -18.39 10.82 -4.75
CA GLY A 125 -18.85 11.64 -3.64
C GLY A 125 -19.48 10.87 -2.46
N GLY A 126 -20.05 11.60 -1.50
CA GLY A 126 -20.83 11.02 -0.38
C GLY A 126 -20.03 10.65 0.89
N GLY A 127 -18.71 10.81 0.91
CA GLY A 127 -17.89 10.60 2.09
C GLY A 127 -16.39 10.68 1.81
N TRP A 128 -15.58 10.55 2.86
CA TRP A 128 -14.12 10.54 2.76
C TRP A 128 -13.59 9.22 2.19
N SER A 129 -12.62 9.28 1.27
CA SER A 129 -11.86 8.10 0.84
C SER A 129 -11.15 7.44 2.02
N LYS A 130 -10.79 6.16 1.94
CA LYS A 130 -9.92 5.51 2.96
C LYS A 130 -8.50 6.07 2.97
N HIS A 131 -8.04 6.66 1.87
CA HIS A 131 -6.81 7.44 1.81
C HIS A 131 -6.83 8.64 2.76
N ALA A 132 -7.99 9.26 2.98
CA ALA A 132 -8.13 10.39 3.90
C ALA A 132 -7.93 10.01 5.37
N TYR A 133 -7.92 8.71 5.67
CA TYR A 133 -7.68 8.17 7.01
C TYR A 133 -6.25 7.66 7.19
N GLY A 134 -5.42 7.66 6.13
CA GLY A 134 -4.06 7.13 6.18
C GLY A 134 -3.98 5.61 6.34
N VAL A 135 -5.04 4.89 5.95
CA VAL A 135 -5.14 3.43 6.10
C VAL A 135 -5.42 2.71 4.78
N ALA A 136 -5.13 3.38 3.67
CA ALA A 136 -5.16 2.81 2.33
C ALA A 136 -3.85 3.09 1.59
N ILE A 137 -3.48 2.17 0.70
CA ILE A 137 -2.28 2.23 -0.14
C ILE A 137 -2.68 1.82 -1.55
N ASP A 138 -2.27 2.62 -2.52
CA ASP A 138 -2.28 2.29 -3.95
C ASP A 138 -0.87 1.95 -4.41
N ILE A 139 -0.69 0.90 -5.22
CA ILE A 139 0.60 0.54 -5.82
C ILE A 139 0.54 0.43 -7.34
N ASN A 140 1.55 0.98 -8.00
CA ASN A 140 1.74 0.90 -9.45
C ASN A 140 0.44 1.08 -10.26
N PRO A 141 -0.24 2.24 -10.21
CA PRO A 141 -1.53 2.47 -10.88
C PRO A 141 -1.58 2.05 -12.36
N VAL A 142 -0.45 2.15 -13.08
CA VAL A 142 -0.37 1.68 -14.47
C VAL A 142 -0.50 0.16 -14.56
N GLN A 143 0.25 -0.57 -13.74
CA GLN A 143 0.17 -2.02 -13.69
C GLN A 143 -1.16 -2.50 -13.09
N ASN A 144 -1.77 -1.70 -12.21
CA ASN A 144 -2.94 -2.07 -11.41
C ASN A 144 -4.07 -1.03 -11.58
N PRO A 145 -4.77 -1.03 -12.73
CA PRO A 145 -5.75 -0.01 -13.03
C PRO A 145 -7.01 -0.09 -12.17
N PHE A 146 -7.65 1.07 -12.04
CA PHE A 146 -9.03 1.24 -11.62
C PHE A 146 -9.96 1.11 -12.84
N LEU A 147 -11.01 0.30 -12.70
CA LEU A 147 -12.02 0.05 -13.72
C LEU A 147 -13.40 0.42 -13.19
N GLU A 148 -14.02 1.41 -13.83
CA GLU A 148 -15.38 1.85 -13.55
C GLU A 148 -16.32 1.45 -14.68
N PHE A 149 -17.49 0.95 -14.31
CA PHE A 149 -18.50 0.44 -15.25
C PHE A 149 -19.72 1.34 -15.16
N ASP A 150 -20.11 1.94 -16.29
CA ASP A 150 -21.35 2.72 -16.35
C ASP A 150 -22.57 1.83 -16.66
N SER A 151 -23.77 2.42 -16.57
CA SER A 151 -25.04 1.71 -16.82
C SER A 151 -25.21 1.21 -18.25
N ASN A 152 -24.40 1.69 -19.20
CA ASN A 152 -24.41 1.27 -20.59
C ASN A 152 -23.34 0.21 -20.89
N GLY A 153 -22.60 -0.25 -19.88
CA GLY A 153 -21.53 -1.22 -20.02
C GLY A 153 -20.22 -0.65 -20.55
N LYS A 154 -20.07 0.69 -20.61
CA LYS A 154 -18.78 1.30 -20.94
C LYS A 154 -17.84 1.18 -19.75
N ILE A 155 -16.63 0.75 -20.03
CA ILE A 155 -15.55 0.64 -19.03
C ILE A 155 -14.65 1.87 -19.16
N THR A 156 -14.50 2.61 -18.06
CA THR A 156 -13.50 3.66 -17.91
C THR A 156 -12.30 3.09 -17.17
N VAL A 157 -11.11 3.17 -17.78
CA VAL A 157 -9.85 2.68 -17.21
C VAL A 157 -9.02 3.87 -16.75
N LYS A 158 -8.53 3.82 -15.51
CA LYS A 158 -7.60 4.82 -14.96
C LYS A 158 -6.34 4.14 -14.38
N PRO A 159 -5.14 4.64 -14.68
CA PRO A 159 -4.84 5.66 -15.69
C PRO A 159 -5.12 5.12 -17.11
N SER A 160 -5.38 6.01 -18.07
CA SER A 160 -5.81 5.63 -19.42
C SER A 160 -4.80 4.74 -20.16
N GLN A 161 -3.51 4.92 -19.89
CA GLN A 161 -2.41 4.12 -20.46
C GLN A 161 -2.46 2.64 -20.05
N SER A 162 -3.18 2.27 -18.99
CA SER A 162 -3.36 0.88 -18.57
C SER A 162 -4.30 0.09 -19.48
N ALA A 163 -5.18 0.77 -20.22
CA ALA A 163 -6.29 0.16 -20.95
C ALA A 163 -5.84 -0.94 -21.94
N THR A 164 -4.71 -0.75 -22.59
CA THR A 164 -4.21 -1.68 -23.63
C THR A 164 -3.24 -2.73 -23.08
N SER A 165 -2.76 -2.57 -21.85
CA SER A 165 -1.63 -3.37 -21.33
C SER A 165 -1.96 -4.17 -20.06
N TYR A 166 -2.84 -3.66 -19.20
CA TYR A 166 -3.00 -4.17 -17.83
C TYR A 166 -4.45 -4.52 -17.44
N VAL A 167 -5.43 -4.30 -18.32
CA VAL A 167 -6.82 -4.77 -18.09
C VAL A 167 -6.88 -6.31 -18.04
N ASN A 168 -6.19 -6.98 -18.95
CA ASN A 168 -5.98 -8.43 -18.82
C ASN A 168 -5.12 -8.68 -17.57
N ARG A 169 -5.59 -9.49 -16.61
CA ARG A 169 -4.90 -9.77 -15.33
C ARG A 169 -4.05 -11.05 -15.32
N THR A 170 -3.97 -11.79 -16.43
CA THR A 170 -3.14 -13.01 -16.51
C THR A 170 -1.65 -12.71 -16.33
N ARG A 171 -1.02 -13.25 -15.28
CA ARG A 171 0.41 -13.03 -14.97
C ARG A 171 1.34 -13.56 -16.08
N PHE A 172 1.13 -14.81 -16.50
CA PHE A 172 1.94 -15.48 -17.53
C PHE A 172 1.25 -15.43 -18.90
N ARG A 173 1.91 -14.90 -19.92
CA ARG A 173 1.36 -14.74 -21.28
C ARG A 173 2.30 -15.32 -22.32
N ALA A 174 1.78 -16.12 -23.24
CA ALA A 174 2.55 -16.59 -24.40
C ALA A 174 2.70 -15.49 -25.46
N ARG A 175 3.45 -14.43 -25.12
CA ARG A 175 3.78 -13.26 -25.95
C ARG A 175 5.24 -12.84 -25.69
N ASP A 176 5.67 -11.72 -26.28
CA ASP A 176 7.03 -11.20 -26.16
C ASP A 176 7.51 -11.06 -24.71
N GLU A 177 6.62 -10.71 -23.78
CA GLU A 177 6.85 -10.78 -22.34
C GLU A 177 6.08 -11.98 -21.75
N ILE A 178 6.83 -12.99 -21.26
CA ILE A 178 6.27 -14.22 -20.70
C ILE A 178 5.61 -13.99 -19.35
N GLU A 179 6.21 -13.16 -18.49
CA GLU A 179 5.76 -12.90 -17.14
C GLU A 179 5.73 -11.40 -16.89
N ARG A 180 4.60 -10.91 -16.37
CA ARG A 180 4.47 -9.52 -15.95
C ARG A 180 4.91 -9.34 -14.51
N SER A 181 5.48 -8.18 -14.22
CA SER A 181 5.91 -7.77 -12.89
C SER A 181 5.16 -6.53 -12.40
N GLY A 182 5.20 -6.27 -11.08
CA GLY A 182 4.58 -5.09 -10.46
C GLY A 182 3.05 -5.19 -10.30
N MET A 183 2.48 -6.38 -10.50
CA MET A 183 1.05 -6.68 -10.41
C MET A 183 0.64 -6.91 -8.95
N ALA A 184 -0.47 -6.32 -8.53
CA ALA A 184 -0.98 -6.37 -7.16
C ALA A 184 -1.28 -7.81 -6.67
N GLU A 185 -1.69 -8.70 -7.58
CA GLU A 185 -1.98 -10.10 -7.32
C GLU A 185 -0.81 -10.83 -6.64
N ASP A 186 0.43 -10.44 -6.93
CA ASP A 186 1.64 -11.05 -6.36
C ASP A 186 1.88 -10.68 -4.89
N VAL A 187 1.19 -9.65 -4.38
CA VAL A 187 1.44 -9.05 -3.06
C VAL A 187 0.19 -8.94 -2.20
N VAL A 188 -0.99 -9.38 -2.67
CA VAL A 188 -2.24 -9.27 -1.89
C VAL A 188 -2.15 -9.97 -0.53
N GLU A 189 -1.53 -11.14 -0.48
CA GLU A 189 -1.34 -11.85 0.79
C GLU A 189 -0.43 -11.06 1.74
N LEU A 190 0.66 -10.49 1.24
CA LEU A 190 1.60 -9.68 2.03
C LEU A 190 0.88 -8.49 2.68
N PHE A 191 0.07 -7.77 1.91
CA PHE A 191 -0.73 -6.65 2.43
C PHE A 191 -1.73 -7.12 3.50
N ALA A 192 -2.45 -8.22 3.24
CA ALA A 192 -3.40 -8.79 4.20
C ALA A 192 -2.71 -9.26 5.49
N HIS A 193 -1.51 -9.86 5.37
CA HIS A 193 -0.68 -10.31 6.49
C HIS A 193 -0.31 -9.17 7.46
N HIS A 194 -0.22 -7.94 6.93
CA HIS A 194 0.11 -6.72 7.67
C HIS A 194 -1.11 -5.85 7.98
N GLY A 195 -2.33 -6.37 7.79
CA GLY A 195 -3.58 -5.71 8.19
C GLY A 195 -4.32 -4.96 7.09
N PHE A 196 -3.80 -4.94 5.86
CA PHE A 196 -4.52 -4.40 4.70
C PHE A 196 -5.33 -5.52 4.04
N MET A 197 -6.35 -6.00 4.74
CA MET A 197 -7.07 -7.24 4.40
C MET A 197 -8.11 -7.07 3.30
N ILE A 198 -8.48 -5.83 2.95
CA ILE A 198 -9.41 -5.54 1.87
C ILE A 198 -8.60 -5.07 0.67
N TRP A 199 -8.74 -5.76 -0.44
CA TRP A 199 -8.11 -5.41 -1.72
C TRP A 199 -9.21 -5.04 -2.73
N GLY A 200 -9.03 -3.92 -3.43
CA GLY A 200 -10.02 -3.41 -4.37
C GLY A 200 -10.17 -4.27 -5.64
N GLY A 201 -9.20 -5.15 -5.90
CA GLY A 201 -9.33 -6.18 -6.94
C GLY A 201 -10.37 -7.27 -6.64
N ASP A 202 -10.80 -7.43 -5.37
CA ASP A 202 -11.87 -8.37 -4.99
C ASP A 202 -13.29 -7.79 -5.18
N TRP A 203 -13.41 -6.52 -5.58
CA TRP A 203 -14.71 -5.86 -5.75
C TRP A 203 -15.35 -6.20 -7.10
N ASN A 204 -16.69 -6.10 -7.17
CA ASN A 204 -17.41 -6.27 -8.42
C ASN A 204 -17.50 -4.96 -9.23
N SER A 205 -17.67 -3.82 -8.57
CA SER A 205 -17.71 -2.50 -9.21
C SER A 205 -17.54 -1.38 -8.17
N PRO A 206 -16.66 -0.38 -8.42
CA PRO A 206 -15.58 -0.46 -9.40
C PRO A 206 -14.60 -1.58 -9.03
N ILE A 207 -13.75 -2.00 -9.97
CA ILE A 207 -12.62 -2.88 -9.67
C ILE A 207 -11.39 -1.98 -9.50
N ASP A 208 -10.74 -2.03 -8.34
CA ASP A 208 -9.63 -1.14 -8.00
C ASP A 208 -8.38 -1.93 -7.62
N THR A 209 -7.69 -2.47 -8.62
CA THR A 209 -6.60 -3.44 -8.38
C THR A 209 -5.37 -2.84 -7.70
N GLN A 210 -5.17 -1.53 -7.75
CA GLN A 210 -4.09 -0.83 -7.03
C GLN A 210 -4.35 -0.76 -5.53
N HIS A 211 -5.62 -0.79 -5.10
CA HIS A 211 -6.05 -0.32 -3.79
C HIS A 211 -6.06 -1.40 -2.71
N PHE A 212 -5.40 -1.12 -1.59
CA PHE A 212 -5.38 -1.94 -0.39
C PHE A 212 -5.81 -1.11 0.81
N GLU A 213 -6.71 -1.62 1.66
CA GLU A 213 -7.17 -0.88 2.85
C GLU A 213 -7.33 -1.74 4.10
N VAL A 214 -7.22 -1.05 5.25
CA VAL A 214 -7.52 -1.61 6.56
C VAL A 214 -9.03 -1.63 6.82
N GLY A 215 -9.55 -2.85 7.01
CA GLY A 215 -10.81 -3.15 7.67
C GLY A 215 -12.05 -2.34 7.27
N SER A 216 -13.06 -2.37 8.13
CA SER A 216 -14.30 -1.60 7.93
C SER A 216 -14.10 -0.12 8.27
N ARG A 217 -14.98 0.77 7.79
CA ARG A 217 -14.98 2.19 8.22
C ARG A 217 -15.20 2.31 9.74
N LYS A 218 -16.08 1.46 10.28
CA LYS A 218 -16.38 1.38 11.72
C LYS A 218 -15.13 1.08 12.53
N PHE A 219 -14.35 0.08 12.11
CA PHE A 219 -13.10 -0.27 12.77
C PHE A 219 -12.07 0.86 12.73
N VAL A 220 -11.89 1.49 11.56
CA VAL A 220 -10.98 2.64 11.43
C VAL A 220 -11.39 3.80 12.35
N ASN A 221 -12.68 4.12 12.43
CA ASN A 221 -13.17 5.15 13.35
C ASN A 221 -12.95 4.76 14.83
N GLN A 222 -13.02 3.47 15.16
CA GLN A 222 -12.71 2.97 16.51
C GLN A 222 -11.22 3.11 16.86
N LEU A 223 -10.32 2.93 15.88
CA LEU A 223 -8.89 3.18 16.07
C LEU A 223 -8.63 4.69 16.29
N LEU A 224 -9.34 5.55 15.56
CA LEU A 224 -9.19 7.00 15.69
C LEU A 224 -9.70 7.56 17.02
N SER A 225 -10.75 6.98 17.58
CA SER A 225 -11.30 7.42 18.87
C SER A 225 -10.46 7.02 20.09
N LYS A 226 -9.39 6.25 19.87
CA LYS A 226 -8.48 5.76 20.91
C LYS A 226 -7.17 6.54 20.92
N SER A 227 -6.51 6.54 22.08
CA SER A 227 -5.12 6.97 22.18
C SER A 227 -4.23 6.08 21.30
N GLN A 228 -3.08 6.60 20.86
CA GLN A 228 -2.18 5.83 19.99
C GLN A 228 -1.79 4.45 20.58
N PRO A 229 -1.42 4.31 21.88
CA PRO A 229 -1.08 3.00 22.43
C PRO A 229 -2.26 2.01 22.42
N GLU A 230 -3.46 2.45 22.78
CA GLU A 230 -4.65 1.58 22.78
C GLU A 230 -5.05 1.17 21.36
N ALA A 231 -4.95 2.09 20.40
CA ALA A 231 -5.22 1.82 19.00
C ALA A 231 -4.22 0.83 18.40
N LYS A 232 -2.92 0.92 18.77
CA LYS A 232 -1.89 -0.07 18.40
C LYS A 232 -2.22 -1.47 18.90
N VAL A 233 -2.62 -1.61 20.17
CA VAL A 233 -3.05 -2.90 20.73
C VAL A 233 -4.28 -3.45 19.98
N LEU A 234 -5.25 -2.60 19.67
CA LEU A 234 -6.44 -3.01 18.93
C LEU A 234 -6.12 -3.43 17.48
N PHE A 235 -5.26 -2.70 16.78
CA PHE A 235 -4.81 -3.04 15.43
C PHE A 235 -4.00 -4.34 15.41
N GLU A 236 -3.13 -4.56 16.39
CA GLU A 236 -2.38 -5.82 16.51
C GLU A 236 -3.31 -7.02 16.69
N ARG A 237 -4.35 -6.90 17.53
CA ARG A 237 -5.38 -7.95 17.68
C ARG A 237 -6.09 -8.25 16.36
N TYR A 238 -6.39 -7.22 15.58
CA TYR A 238 -6.97 -7.36 14.25
C TYR A 238 -6.05 -8.13 13.30
N VAL A 239 -4.76 -7.74 13.23
CA VAL A 239 -3.74 -8.43 12.43
C VAL A 239 -3.57 -9.90 12.85
N GLN A 240 -3.44 -10.16 14.16
CA GLN A 240 -3.23 -11.51 14.68
C GLN A 240 -4.44 -12.43 14.46
N SER A 241 -5.66 -11.89 14.53
CA SER A 241 -6.89 -12.63 14.19
C SER A 241 -6.83 -13.20 12.77
N TYR A 242 -6.39 -12.38 11.81
CA TYR A 242 -6.19 -12.84 10.43
C TYR A 242 -5.07 -13.86 10.30
N ARG A 243 -3.89 -13.59 10.87
CA ARG A 243 -2.74 -14.51 10.77
C ARG A 243 -3.06 -15.90 11.32
N GLN A 244 -3.72 -15.95 12.48
CA GLN A 244 -4.16 -17.22 13.07
C GLN A 244 -5.22 -17.93 12.23
N CYS A 245 -6.16 -17.19 11.64
CA CYS A 245 -7.12 -17.76 10.72
C CYS A 245 -6.41 -18.33 9.48
N TYR A 246 -5.51 -17.57 8.86
CA TYR A 246 -4.82 -17.95 7.63
C TYR A 246 -4.00 -19.22 7.82
N LEU A 247 -3.23 -19.30 8.92
CA LEU A 247 -2.46 -20.50 9.27
C LEU A 247 -3.33 -21.76 9.39
N LYS A 248 -4.55 -21.64 9.91
CA LYS A 248 -5.50 -22.76 10.03
C LYS A 248 -6.13 -23.16 8.69
N ASN A 249 -6.23 -22.23 7.75
CA ASN A 249 -6.86 -22.45 6.45
C ASN A 249 -5.86 -22.61 5.30
N LYS A 250 -4.55 -22.66 5.57
CA LYS A 250 -3.50 -22.72 4.53
C LYS A 250 -3.66 -23.88 3.53
N GLY A 251 -4.32 -24.96 3.93
CA GLY A 251 -4.60 -26.12 3.07
C GLY A 251 -5.64 -25.87 1.97
N GLU A 252 -6.41 -24.78 2.07
CA GLU A 252 -7.44 -24.40 1.09
C GLU A 252 -6.88 -23.71 -0.17
N GLY A 253 -5.57 -23.45 -0.22
CA GLY A 253 -4.92 -22.60 -1.21
C GLY A 253 -4.86 -21.13 -0.77
N ALA A 254 -3.78 -20.43 -1.14
CA ALA A 254 -3.46 -19.11 -0.60
C ALA A 254 -4.57 -18.07 -0.81
N GLU A 255 -5.14 -18.03 -2.01
CA GLU A 255 -6.21 -17.08 -2.37
C GLU A 255 -7.50 -17.34 -1.58
N LYS A 256 -7.96 -18.59 -1.53
CA LYS A 256 -9.17 -18.98 -0.79
C LYS A 256 -9.00 -18.78 0.70
N ALA A 257 -7.84 -19.15 1.27
CA ALA A 257 -7.52 -18.94 2.67
C ALA A 257 -7.52 -17.44 3.04
N ARG A 258 -6.91 -16.59 2.20
CA ARG A 258 -6.93 -15.13 2.34
C ARG A 258 -8.36 -14.61 2.36
N ALA A 259 -9.19 -14.95 1.38
CA ALA A 259 -10.56 -14.46 1.26
C ALA A 259 -11.43 -14.85 2.48
N ILE A 260 -11.36 -16.11 2.92
CA ILE A 260 -12.08 -16.60 4.11
C ILE A 260 -11.67 -15.79 5.34
N CYS A 261 -10.37 -15.61 5.55
CA CYS A 261 -9.84 -15.00 6.76
C CYS A 261 -9.95 -13.49 6.79
N ALA A 262 -9.81 -12.82 5.65
CA ALA A 262 -10.09 -11.39 5.52
C ALA A 262 -11.57 -11.11 5.84
N LYS A 263 -12.50 -11.84 5.20
CA LYS A 263 -13.94 -11.70 5.46
C LYS A 263 -14.28 -11.92 6.94
N LYS A 264 -13.76 -12.99 7.54
CA LYS A 264 -14.01 -13.32 8.94
C LYS A 264 -13.48 -12.23 9.88
N THR A 265 -12.24 -11.81 9.70
CA THR A 265 -11.60 -10.83 10.58
C THR A 265 -12.24 -9.46 10.42
N VAL A 266 -12.44 -8.97 9.19
CA VAL A 266 -13.10 -7.68 8.94
C VAL A 266 -14.56 -7.67 9.41
N GLY A 267 -15.28 -8.79 9.33
CA GLY A 267 -16.63 -8.88 9.89
C GLY A 267 -16.69 -8.90 11.42
N THR A 268 -15.58 -9.21 12.09
CA THR A 268 -15.49 -9.29 13.56
C THR A 268 -15.14 -7.95 14.19
N PHE A 269 -14.40 -7.09 13.48
CA PHE A 269 -13.87 -5.81 13.95
C PHE A 269 -14.62 -4.61 13.32
#